data_AF-A0A2Z2HL67-F1
#
_entry.id   AF-A0A2Z2HL67-F1
#
_cell.length_a   1.000
_cell.length_b   1.000
_cell.length_c   1.000
_cell.angle_alpha   90.00
_cell.angle_beta   90.00
_cell.angle_gamma   90.00
#
_symmetry.space_group_name_H-M   'P 1'
#
loop_
_entity.id
_entity.type
_entity.pdbx_description
1 polymer ?
#
loop_
_entity_poly.entity_id
_entity_poly.type
_entity_poly.pdbx_seq_one_letter_code
_entity_poly.pdbx_strand_id
1 'polypeptide(L)'
;MSTYAELLQEYREKFDREIFPLLVSNQLIHKNTGRVYHSFQKRLDRIELQKNSIENKISLLKQHMSDGNKVEDFDKSQMFDLITMFAQSIMSYFEIYKSCLKFSLNFEKLEITKSQPGYNEMIDHLGDFKNNGVSVFHKAGLRTFFNVDLRNVLTNDSWWINNNFEFTYEEPDGTELSLSIGELYGELASINSIVLGFTENHQKNFDDESS
;
A
#
# COMPACT_ATOMS: atom_id res chain seq x y z
N MET A 1 -20.50 -1.10 -5.79
CA MET A 1 -19.04 -1.28 -5.63
C MET A 1 -18.41 0.05 -5.96
N SER A 2 -17.69 0.66 -5.02
CA SER A 2 -17.04 1.96 -5.24
C SER A 2 -16.06 1.87 -6.42
N THR A 3 -15.91 2.97 -7.14
CA THR A 3 -14.91 3.08 -8.21
C THR A 3 -13.49 3.12 -7.62
N TYR A 4 -12.47 2.81 -8.42
CA TYR A 4 -11.08 2.96 -7.97
C TYR A 4 -10.80 4.37 -7.45
N ALA A 5 -11.31 5.38 -8.16
CA ALA A 5 -11.06 6.78 -7.85
C ALA A 5 -11.67 7.16 -6.49
N GLU A 6 -12.87 6.68 -6.20
CA GLU A 6 -13.53 6.88 -4.90
C GLU A 6 -12.73 6.21 -3.77
N LEU A 7 -12.33 4.95 -3.94
CA LEU A 7 -11.49 4.24 -2.95
C LEU A 7 -10.16 4.96 -2.73
N LEU A 8 -9.51 5.37 -3.83
CA LEU A 8 -8.24 6.08 -3.78
C LEU A 8 -8.39 7.39 -2.99
N GLN A 9 -9.43 8.17 -3.27
CA GLN A 9 -9.70 9.41 -2.57
C GLN A 9 -9.97 9.17 -1.08
N GLU A 10 -10.81 8.20 -0.74
CA GLU A 10 -11.14 7.86 0.65
C GLU A 10 -9.89 7.51 1.47
N TYR A 11 -9.06 6.59 0.95
CA TYR A 11 -7.81 6.21 1.62
C TYR A 11 -6.82 7.38 1.70
N ARG A 12 -6.79 8.24 0.68
CA ARG A 12 -5.92 9.41 0.65
C ARG A 12 -6.32 10.42 1.72
N GLU A 13 -7.60 10.77 1.81
CA GLU A 13 -8.12 11.67 2.84
C GLU A 13 -7.85 11.14 4.24
N LYS A 14 -8.02 9.83 4.44
CA LYS A 14 -7.70 9.17 5.72
C LYS A 14 -6.22 9.30 6.06
N PHE A 15 -5.31 9.01 5.12
CA PHE A 15 -3.87 9.14 5.34
C PHE A 15 -3.46 10.59 5.66
N ASP A 16 -3.97 11.54 4.87
CA ASP A 16 -3.66 12.97 5.00
C ASP A 16 -4.22 13.59 6.29
N ARG A 17 -5.30 13.02 6.83
CA ARG A 17 -5.90 13.47 8.09
C ARG A 17 -5.28 12.82 9.31
N GLU A 18 -5.06 11.50 9.26
CA GLU A 18 -4.79 10.70 10.47
C GLU A 18 -3.30 10.38 10.66
N ILE A 19 -2.51 10.34 9.58
CA ILE A 19 -1.13 9.86 9.64
C ILE A 19 -0.13 10.96 9.30
N PHE A 20 -0.27 11.57 8.13
CA PHE A 20 0.74 12.51 7.62
C PHE A 20 1.00 13.72 8.55
N PRO A 21 -0.03 14.37 9.14
CA PRO A 21 0.18 15.49 10.04
C PRO A 21 0.95 15.11 11.31
N LEU A 22 0.76 13.88 11.81
CA LEU A 22 1.48 13.36 12.97
C LEU A 22 2.96 13.11 12.65
N LEU A 23 3.27 12.61 11.44
CA LEU A 23 4.65 12.47 10.98
C LEU A 23 5.37 13.82 10.91
N VAL A 24 4.70 14.85 10.39
CA VAL A 24 5.27 16.21 10.25
C VAL A 24 5.42 16.92 11.60
N SER A 25 4.34 17.01 12.38
CA SER A 25 4.32 17.74 13.65
C SER A 25 5.30 17.18 14.68
N ASN A 26 5.56 15.86 14.63
CA ASN A 26 6.57 15.21 15.46
C ASN A 26 7.95 15.13 14.79
N GLN A 27 8.16 15.75 13.63
CA GLN A 27 9.43 15.76 12.88
C GLN A 27 10.01 14.35 12.64
N LEU A 28 9.12 13.38 12.41
CA LEU A 28 9.47 11.98 12.16
C LEU A 28 9.88 11.73 10.71
N ILE A 29 9.68 12.73 9.85
CA ILE A 29 10.13 12.73 8.47
C ILE A 29 11.02 13.94 8.19
N HIS A 30 12.06 13.72 7.39
CA HIS A 30 12.98 14.65 6.82
C HIS A 30 12.52 15.14 5.45
N LYS A 31 13.12 16.26 5.08
CA LYS A 31 12.83 17.09 3.92
C LYS A 31 13.56 16.65 2.62
N ASN A 32 13.90 15.37 2.42
CA ASN A 32 14.84 15.00 1.35
C ASN A 32 14.27 14.02 0.31
N THR A 33 13.38 14.50 -0.59
CA THR A 33 12.70 13.64 -1.59
C THR A 33 13.28 13.71 -3.01
N GLY A 34 14.23 14.59 -3.31
CA GLY A 34 14.78 14.72 -4.68
C GLY A 34 15.44 13.43 -5.22
N ARG A 35 16.02 12.60 -4.34
CA ARG A 35 16.60 11.30 -4.73
C ARG A 35 15.55 10.19 -4.92
N VAL A 36 14.37 10.35 -4.34
CA VAL A 36 13.29 9.36 -4.29
C VAL A 36 12.65 9.23 -5.67
N TYR A 37 12.27 10.35 -6.29
CA TYR A 37 11.53 10.38 -7.55
C TYR A 37 12.27 9.76 -8.75
N HIS A 38 13.55 10.10 -8.95
CA HIS A 38 14.33 9.56 -10.07
C HIS A 38 14.53 8.04 -9.99
N SER A 39 14.52 7.47 -8.78
CA SER A 39 14.75 6.05 -8.57
C SER A 39 13.50 5.18 -8.84
N PHE A 40 12.31 5.78 -8.95
CA PHE A 40 11.04 5.03 -9.03
C PHE A 40 10.37 5.04 -10.38
N GLN A 41 10.81 5.86 -11.33
CA GLN A 41 10.14 6.02 -12.62
C GLN A 41 9.82 4.67 -13.28
N LYS A 42 10.80 3.75 -13.36
CA LYS A 42 10.60 2.41 -13.94
C LYS A 42 9.53 1.57 -13.22
N ARG A 43 9.38 1.73 -11.90
CA ARG A 43 8.35 1.01 -11.12
C ARG A 43 6.98 1.62 -11.37
N LEU A 44 6.89 2.95 -11.42
CA LEU A 44 5.67 3.67 -11.75
C LEU A 44 5.19 3.34 -13.18
N ASP A 45 6.11 3.34 -14.16
CA ASP A 45 5.79 2.98 -15.55
C ASP A 45 5.19 1.56 -15.64
N ARG A 46 5.78 0.61 -14.91
CA ARG A 46 5.28 -0.78 -14.87
C ARG A 46 3.89 -0.86 -14.23
N ILE A 47 3.68 -0.14 -13.14
CA ILE A 47 2.38 -0.10 -12.45
C ILE A 47 1.30 0.50 -13.36
N GLU A 48 1.61 1.56 -14.10
CA GLU A 48 0.65 2.19 -15.02
C GLU A 48 0.24 1.23 -16.15
N LEU A 49 1.18 0.44 -16.68
CA LEU A 49 0.87 -0.63 -17.64
C LEU A 49 -0.02 -1.71 -17.02
N GLN A 50 0.24 -2.11 -15.78
CA GLN A 50 -0.59 -3.10 -15.07
C GLN A 50 -2.01 -2.57 -14.81
N LYS A 51 -2.13 -1.29 -14.44
CA LYS A 51 -3.42 -0.63 -14.17
C LYS A 51 -4.39 -0.76 -15.34
N ASN A 52 -3.95 -0.43 -16.57
CA ASN A 52 -4.81 -0.54 -17.76
C ASN A 52 -5.34 -1.97 -17.96
N SER A 53 -4.48 -2.97 -17.75
CA SER A 53 -4.87 -4.38 -17.91
C SER A 53 -5.76 -4.88 -16.76
N ILE A 54 -5.58 -4.37 -15.54
CA ILE A 54 -6.49 -4.60 -14.40
C ILE A 54 -7.87 -3.99 -14.68
N GLU A 55 -7.93 -2.72 -15.10
CA GLU A 55 -9.18 -2.02 -15.39
C GLU A 55 -9.97 -2.72 -16.51
N ASN A 56 -9.28 -3.18 -17.56
CA ASN A 56 -9.89 -3.95 -18.63
C ASN A 56 -10.50 -5.27 -18.12
N LYS A 57 -9.78 -6.04 -17.31
CA LYS A 57 -10.28 -7.31 -16.75
C LYS A 57 -11.43 -7.10 -15.77
N ILE A 58 -11.38 -6.07 -14.93
CA ILE A 58 -12.49 -5.69 -14.04
C ILE A 58 -13.72 -5.32 -14.87
N SER A 59 -13.54 -4.58 -15.99
CA SER A 59 -14.64 -4.23 -16.88
C SER A 59 -15.30 -5.47 -17.48
N LEU A 60 -14.51 -6.42 -17.98
CA LEU A 60 -15.00 -7.70 -18.49
C LEU A 60 -15.76 -8.51 -17.42
N LEU A 61 -15.21 -8.59 -16.22
CA LEU A 61 -15.88 -9.26 -15.09
C LEU A 61 -17.22 -8.58 -14.76
N LYS A 62 -17.25 -7.25 -14.70
CA LYS A 62 -18.50 -6.49 -14.43
C LYS A 62 -19.54 -6.73 -15.51
N GLN A 63 -19.14 -6.76 -16.78
CA GLN A 63 -20.04 -7.06 -17.88
C GLN A 63 -20.62 -8.47 -17.74
N HIS A 64 -19.77 -9.48 -17.55
CA HIS A 64 -20.18 -10.88 -17.33
C HIS A 64 -21.18 -11.02 -16.18
N MET A 65 -20.93 -10.34 -15.06
CA MET A 65 -21.84 -10.35 -13.91
C MET A 65 -23.17 -9.61 -14.18
N SER A 66 -23.13 -8.55 -14.99
CA SER A 66 -24.33 -7.77 -15.35
C SER A 66 -25.25 -8.55 -16.29
N ASP A 67 -24.71 -9.48 -17.07
CA ASP A 67 -25.47 -10.38 -17.94
C ASP A 67 -26.19 -11.51 -17.16
N GLY A 68 -26.10 -11.50 -15.83
CA GLY A 68 -26.76 -12.46 -14.93
C GLY A 68 -25.96 -13.73 -14.65
N ASN A 69 -24.72 -13.81 -15.13
CA ASN A 69 -23.83 -14.94 -14.87
C ASN A 69 -23.21 -14.85 -13.47
N LYS A 70 -22.73 -15.99 -12.95
CA LYS A 70 -22.00 -16.03 -11.68
C LYS A 70 -20.50 -15.79 -11.88
N VAL A 71 -19.82 -15.35 -10.82
CA VAL A 71 -18.35 -15.17 -10.81
C VAL A 71 -17.64 -16.49 -11.15
N GLU A 72 -18.16 -17.60 -10.63
CA GLU A 72 -17.65 -18.96 -10.85
C GLU A 72 -17.64 -19.38 -12.32
N ASP A 73 -18.52 -18.78 -13.13
CA ASP A 73 -18.66 -19.04 -14.56
C ASP A 73 -17.73 -18.16 -15.42
N PHE A 74 -17.07 -17.17 -14.81
CA PHE A 74 -16.11 -16.33 -15.53
C PHE A 74 -14.84 -17.11 -15.87
N ASP A 75 -14.15 -16.71 -16.94
CA ASP A 75 -12.93 -17.39 -17.39
C ASP A 75 -11.89 -17.44 -16.25
N LYS A 76 -11.63 -18.66 -15.77
CA LYS A 76 -10.72 -18.94 -14.66
C LYS A 76 -9.31 -18.45 -14.93
N SER A 77 -8.87 -18.46 -16.19
CA SER A 77 -7.57 -17.91 -16.57
C SER A 77 -7.53 -16.39 -16.40
N GLN A 78 -8.62 -15.69 -16.75
CA GLN A 78 -8.75 -14.24 -16.54
C GLN A 78 -8.82 -13.88 -15.06
N MET A 79 -9.50 -14.69 -14.23
CA MET A 79 -9.52 -14.53 -12.77
C MET A 79 -8.12 -14.67 -12.18
N PHE A 80 -7.42 -15.75 -12.55
CA PHE A 80 -6.07 -16.03 -12.08
C PHE A 80 -5.11 -14.89 -12.46
N ASP A 81 -5.15 -14.44 -13.71
CA ASP A 81 -4.34 -13.33 -14.20
C ASP A 81 -4.66 -12.05 -13.44
N LEU A 82 -5.94 -11.74 -13.22
CA LEU A 82 -6.35 -10.54 -12.50
C LEU A 82 -5.83 -10.52 -11.06
N ILE A 83 -5.95 -11.64 -10.33
CA ILE A 83 -5.43 -11.77 -8.95
C ILE A 83 -3.91 -11.63 -8.93
N THR A 84 -3.22 -12.30 -9.85
CA THR A 84 -1.75 -12.21 -9.96
C THR A 84 -1.30 -10.78 -10.26
N MET A 85 -2.04 -10.07 -11.12
CA MET A 85 -1.79 -8.67 -11.44
C MET A 85 -1.99 -7.77 -10.22
N PHE A 86 -3.05 -7.97 -9.44
CA PHE A 86 -3.24 -7.26 -8.17
C PHE A 86 -2.07 -7.47 -7.22
N ALA A 87 -1.69 -8.72 -6.96
CA ALA A 87 -0.56 -9.07 -6.09
C ALA A 87 0.74 -8.35 -6.52
N GLN A 88 1.04 -8.37 -7.82
CA GLN A 88 2.24 -7.71 -8.36
C GLN A 88 2.20 -6.18 -8.25
N SER A 89 1.04 -5.57 -8.52
CA SER A 89 0.88 -4.11 -8.42
C SER A 89 0.93 -3.64 -6.97
N ILE A 90 0.22 -4.31 -6.06
CA ILE A 90 0.26 -4.05 -4.62
C ILE A 90 1.71 -4.15 -4.10
N MET A 91 2.42 -5.24 -4.42
CA MET A 91 3.81 -5.41 -4.03
C MET A 91 4.72 -4.30 -4.58
N SER A 92 4.49 -3.87 -5.83
CA SER A 92 5.26 -2.77 -6.43
C SER A 92 5.06 -1.45 -5.67
N TYR A 93 3.84 -1.15 -5.25
CA TYR A 93 3.55 0.02 -4.41
C TYR A 93 4.17 -0.11 -3.01
N PHE A 94 4.12 -1.28 -2.36
CA PHE A 94 4.82 -1.49 -1.09
C PHE A 94 6.32 -1.24 -1.19
N GLU A 95 6.96 -1.66 -2.27
CA GLU A 95 8.39 -1.44 -2.47
C GLU A 95 8.74 0.03 -2.77
N ILE A 96 7.83 0.77 -3.41
CA ILE A 96 7.93 2.23 -3.50
C ILE A 96 7.80 2.84 -2.11
N TYR A 97 6.75 2.47 -1.37
CA TYR A 97 6.46 3.03 -0.05
C TYR A 97 7.58 2.77 0.96
N LYS A 98 8.11 1.54 1.02
CA LYS A 98 9.30 1.20 1.80
C LYS A 98 10.48 2.12 1.49
N SER A 99 10.68 2.44 0.22
CA SER A 99 11.76 3.31 -0.20
C SER A 99 11.48 4.76 0.20
N CYS A 100 10.24 5.24 0.07
CA CYS A 100 9.80 6.52 0.62
C CYS A 100 10.09 6.63 2.12
N LEU A 101 9.69 5.64 2.92
CA LEU A 101 9.99 5.58 4.36
C LEU A 101 11.49 5.65 4.62
N LYS A 102 12.29 4.87 3.89
CA LYS A 102 13.75 4.84 4.09
C LYS A 102 14.42 6.19 3.83
N PHE A 103 13.96 6.93 2.84
CA PHE A 103 14.58 8.23 2.48
C PHE A 103 14.02 9.39 3.29
N SER A 104 12.77 9.27 3.75
CA SER A 104 12.11 10.33 4.47
C SER A 104 12.15 10.16 5.98
N LEU A 105 12.12 8.97 6.56
CA LEU A 105 12.05 8.86 8.02
C LEU A 105 13.30 9.40 8.71
N ASN A 106 13.07 10.05 9.85
CA ASN A 106 14.12 10.50 10.75
C ASN A 106 14.57 9.35 11.65
N PHE A 107 15.54 8.57 11.16
CA PHE A 107 16.05 7.39 11.85
C PHE A 107 16.68 7.71 13.20
N GLU A 108 17.36 8.86 13.34
CA GLU A 108 17.92 9.28 14.63
C GLU A 108 16.80 9.48 15.66
N LYS A 109 15.73 10.20 15.28
CA LYS A 109 14.59 10.47 16.17
C LYS A 109 13.77 9.22 16.48
N LEU A 110 13.76 8.25 15.58
CA LEU A 110 13.10 6.95 15.76
C LEU A 110 14.01 5.90 16.40
N GLU A 111 15.25 6.25 16.76
CA GLU A 111 16.25 5.35 17.36
C GLU A 111 16.55 4.13 16.48
N ILE A 112 16.44 4.27 15.15
CA ILE A 112 16.78 3.23 14.18
C ILE A 112 18.27 3.30 13.88
N THR A 113 19.02 2.31 14.35
CA THR A 113 20.50 2.29 14.24
C THR A 113 21.02 1.57 13.00
N LYS A 114 20.20 0.73 12.36
CA LYS A 114 20.61 0.01 11.15
C LYS A 114 20.69 0.97 9.97
N SER A 115 21.74 0.83 9.18
CA SER A 115 21.92 1.61 7.95
C SER A 115 20.93 1.23 6.83
N GLN A 116 20.35 0.04 6.91
CA GLN A 116 19.39 -0.50 5.93
C GLN A 116 18.23 -1.20 6.66
N PRO A 117 17.36 -0.46 7.37
CA PRO A 117 16.28 -1.08 8.12
C PRO A 117 15.26 -1.72 7.18
N GLY A 118 14.65 -2.80 7.67
CA GLY A 118 13.54 -3.47 6.98
C GLY A 118 12.26 -2.63 7.02
N TYR A 119 11.27 -3.02 6.20
CA TYR A 119 9.95 -2.39 6.23
C TYR A 119 9.31 -2.51 7.61
N ASN A 120 9.23 -3.72 8.14
CA ASN A 120 8.63 -4.00 9.45
C ASN A 120 9.32 -3.22 10.57
N GLU A 121 10.65 -3.13 10.53
CA GLU A 121 11.42 -2.37 11.53
C GLU A 121 11.07 -0.88 11.48
N MET A 122 11.03 -0.26 10.31
CA MET A 122 10.61 1.14 10.18
C MET A 122 9.19 1.38 10.71
N ILE A 123 8.27 0.47 10.39
CA ILE A 123 6.87 0.53 10.84
C ILE A 123 6.75 0.31 12.35
N ASP A 124 7.51 -0.63 12.92
CA ASP A 124 7.47 -0.91 14.35
C ASP A 124 8.05 0.25 15.15
N HIS A 125 9.17 0.83 14.73
CA HIS A 125 9.75 2.02 15.37
C HIS A 125 8.82 3.24 15.28
N LEU A 126 8.11 3.43 14.15
CA LEU A 126 7.05 4.45 14.06
C LEU A 126 5.92 4.18 15.06
N GLY A 127 5.44 2.94 15.14
CA GLY A 127 4.37 2.53 16.03
C GLY A 127 4.73 2.63 17.52
N ASP A 128 6.01 2.48 17.86
CA ASP A 128 6.55 2.58 19.22
C ASP A 128 6.96 4.00 19.61
N PHE A 129 6.99 4.95 18.66
CA PHE A 129 7.44 6.31 18.91
C PHE A 129 6.56 7.04 19.93
N LYS A 130 7.23 7.67 20.90
CA LYS A 130 6.60 8.50 21.93
C LYS A 130 7.16 9.91 21.91
N ASN A 131 6.27 10.90 21.90
CA ASN A 131 6.63 12.29 22.13
C ASN A 131 6.33 12.64 23.60
N ASN A 132 7.36 12.98 24.37
CA ASN A 132 7.26 13.27 25.81
C ASN A 132 6.52 12.18 26.60
N GLY A 133 6.78 10.91 26.27
CA GLY A 133 6.18 9.75 26.92
C GLY A 133 4.78 9.37 26.40
N VAL A 134 4.17 10.17 25.53
CA VAL A 134 2.86 9.89 24.92
C VAL A 134 3.06 9.23 23.55
N SER A 135 2.42 8.08 23.33
CA SER A 135 2.42 7.41 22.04
C SER A 135 1.78 8.29 20.97
N VAL A 136 2.51 8.50 19.87
CA VAL A 136 1.98 9.27 18.73
C VAL A 136 1.07 8.41 17.87
N PHE A 137 1.42 7.13 17.70
CA PHE A 137 0.64 6.16 16.96
C PHE A 137 0.29 4.96 17.85
N HIS A 138 -0.81 4.29 17.52
CA HIS A 138 -1.09 2.96 18.03
C HIS A 138 -0.44 1.93 17.11
N LYS A 139 0.58 1.20 17.60
CA LYS A 139 1.37 0.25 16.78
C LYS A 139 0.50 -0.72 15.97
N ALA A 140 -0.46 -1.39 16.61
CA ALA A 140 -1.33 -2.32 15.89
C ALA A 140 -2.17 -1.61 14.81
N GLY A 141 -2.66 -0.40 15.10
CA GLY A 141 -3.44 0.38 14.14
C GLY A 141 -2.62 0.81 12.93
N LEU A 142 -1.36 1.20 13.15
CA LEU A 142 -0.45 1.60 12.08
C LEU A 142 0.00 0.40 11.23
N ARG A 143 0.21 -0.77 11.85
CA ARG A 143 0.51 -2.01 11.13
C ARG A 143 -0.64 -2.46 10.24
N THR A 144 -1.88 -2.36 10.73
CA THR A 144 -3.09 -2.59 9.91
C THR A 144 -3.20 -1.54 8.82
N PHE A 145 -3.01 -0.25 9.13
CA PHE A 145 -3.12 0.81 8.13
C PHE A 145 -2.13 0.63 6.96
N PHE A 146 -0.92 0.17 7.25
CA PHE A 146 0.12 -0.11 6.26
C PHE A 146 0.18 -1.56 5.78
N ASN A 147 -0.85 -2.36 6.11
CA ASN A 147 -1.04 -3.75 5.69
C ASN A 147 0.27 -4.57 5.70
N VAL A 148 0.95 -4.55 6.85
CA VAL A 148 2.27 -5.17 7.03
C VAL A 148 2.24 -6.67 6.70
N ASP A 149 1.17 -7.36 7.06
CA ASP A 149 1.07 -8.81 6.89
C ASP A 149 0.87 -9.17 5.41
N LEU A 150 -0.03 -8.48 4.70
CA LEU A 150 -0.17 -8.63 3.25
C LEU A 150 1.16 -8.35 2.51
N ARG A 151 1.89 -7.30 2.91
CA ARG A 151 3.21 -7.00 2.34
C ARG A 151 4.18 -8.17 2.54
N ASN A 152 4.20 -8.78 3.72
CA ASN A 152 5.12 -9.88 4.04
C ASN A 152 4.78 -11.13 3.25
N VAL A 153 3.49 -11.46 3.17
CA VAL A 153 2.96 -12.56 2.36
C VAL A 153 3.36 -12.43 0.90
N LEU A 154 3.16 -11.25 0.30
CA LEU A 154 3.56 -10.97 -1.08
C LEU A 154 5.07 -11.03 -1.28
N THR A 155 5.86 -10.58 -0.30
CA THR A 155 7.33 -10.63 -0.37
C THR A 155 7.87 -12.05 -0.33
N ASN A 156 7.23 -12.92 0.45
CA ASN A 156 7.66 -14.29 0.67
C ASN A 156 6.97 -15.29 -0.28
N ASP A 157 6.16 -14.79 -1.21
CA ASP A 157 5.32 -15.62 -2.10
C ASP A 157 4.49 -16.67 -1.34
N SER A 158 4.03 -16.30 -0.14
CA SER A 158 3.35 -17.19 0.82
C SER A 158 1.83 -17.08 0.70
N TRP A 159 1.33 -17.10 -0.54
CA TRP A 159 -0.08 -16.98 -0.87
C TRP A 159 -0.44 -17.97 -1.98
N TRP A 160 -1.73 -18.27 -2.11
CA TRP A 160 -2.26 -19.11 -3.16
C TRP A 160 -3.64 -18.59 -3.59
N ILE A 161 -4.19 -19.20 -4.64
CA ILE A 161 -5.57 -18.94 -5.07
C ILE A 161 -6.40 -20.15 -4.66
N ASN A 162 -7.41 -19.92 -3.82
CA ASN A 162 -8.27 -21.00 -3.33
C ASN A 162 -9.30 -21.43 -4.41
N ASN A 163 -10.15 -22.41 -4.06
CA ASN A 163 -11.16 -22.94 -4.98
C ASN A 163 -12.26 -21.93 -5.36
N ASN A 164 -12.39 -20.84 -4.60
CA ASN A 164 -13.32 -19.74 -4.87
C ASN A 164 -12.71 -18.63 -5.74
N PHE A 165 -11.47 -18.81 -6.21
CA PHE A 165 -10.72 -17.77 -6.92
C PHE A 165 -10.48 -16.53 -6.05
N GLU A 166 -10.10 -16.75 -4.79
CA GLU A 166 -9.72 -15.69 -3.87
C GLU A 166 -8.23 -15.77 -3.56
N PHE A 167 -7.59 -14.61 -3.44
CA PHE A 167 -6.21 -14.52 -2.97
C PHE A 167 -6.17 -14.91 -1.50
N THR A 168 -5.48 -15.98 -1.18
CA THR A 168 -5.50 -16.57 0.16
C THR A 168 -4.09 -16.66 0.72
N TYR A 169 -3.97 -16.37 2.01
CA TYR A 169 -2.70 -16.49 2.73
C TYR A 169 -2.94 -16.82 4.20
N GLU A 170 -1.88 -17.26 4.87
CA GLU A 170 -1.88 -17.52 6.30
C GLU A 170 -1.19 -16.37 7.04
N GLU A 171 -1.84 -15.81 8.05
CA GLU A 171 -1.25 -14.84 8.97
C GLU A 171 -0.26 -15.52 9.93
N PRO A 172 0.62 -14.76 10.61
CA PRO A 172 1.64 -15.36 11.49
C PRO A 172 1.09 -16.22 12.64
N ASP A 173 -0.18 -16.05 13.01
CA ASP A 173 -0.85 -16.82 14.05
C ASP A 173 -1.55 -18.10 13.54
N GLY A 174 -1.45 -18.37 12.23
CA GLY A 174 -2.07 -19.52 11.58
C GLY A 174 -3.47 -19.24 11.02
N THR A 175 -3.98 -18.01 11.13
CA THR A 175 -5.28 -17.64 10.58
C THR A 175 -5.22 -17.56 9.05
N GLU A 176 -6.05 -18.34 8.37
CA GLU A 176 -6.22 -18.22 6.92
C GLU A 176 -7.14 -17.05 6.58
N LEU A 177 -6.66 -16.14 5.73
CA LEU A 177 -7.41 -15.01 5.20
C LEU A 177 -7.56 -15.14 3.68
N SER A 178 -8.78 -14.98 3.17
CA SER A 178 -9.07 -14.94 1.74
C SER A 178 -9.61 -13.57 1.35
N LEU A 179 -8.99 -12.95 0.35
CA LEU A 179 -9.39 -11.69 -0.24
C LEU A 179 -10.02 -11.94 -1.61
N SER A 180 -11.27 -11.51 -1.73
CA SER A 180 -11.95 -11.40 -3.01
C SER A 180 -11.26 -10.38 -3.93
N ILE A 181 -11.60 -10.41 -5.22
CA ILE A 181 -11.16 -9.39 -6.19
C ILE A 181 -11.52 -7.97 -5.71
N GLY A 182 -12.67 -7.81 -5.06
CA GLY A 182 -13.08 -6.51 -4.54
C GLY A 182 -12.20 -6.01 -3.40
N GLU A 183 -11.81 -6.91 -2.51
CA GLU A 183 -10.91 -6.59 -1.40
C GLU A 183 -9.50 -6.32 -1.92
N LEU A 184 -8.97 -7.13 -2.85
CA LEU A 184 -7.69 -6.86 -3.51
C LEU A 184 -7.66 -5.50 -4.24
N TYR A 185 -8.79 -5.11 -4.84
CA TYR A 185 -8.91 -3.79 -5.45
C TYR A 185 -8.85 -2.66 -4.42
N GLY A 186 -9.47 -2.87 -3.25
CA GLY A 186 -9.37 -1.98 -2.10
C GLY A 186 -7.94 -1.90 -1.55
N GLU A 187 -7.26 -3.03 -1.43
CA GLU A 187 -5.87 -3.13 -0.99
C GLU A 187 -4.92 -2.37 -1.93
N LEU A 188 -5.10 -2.53 -3.24
CA LEU A 188 -4.37 -1.79 -4.25
C LEU A 188 -4.60 -0.27 -4.12
N ALA A 189 -5.86 0.15 -3.99
CA ALA A 189 -6.19 1.55 -3.80
C ALA A 189 -5.57 2.12 -2.52
N SER A 190 -5.64 1.38 -1.41
CA SER A 190 -5.08 1.78 -0.11
C SER A 190 -3.59 2.08 -0.20
N ILE A 191 -2.77 1.12 -0.67
CA ILE A 191 -1.32 1.33 -0.73
C ILE A 191 -0.92 2.38 -1.77
N ASN A 192 -1.65 2.47 -2.89
CA ASN A 192 -1.43 3.53 -3.88
C ASN A 192 -1.70 4.92 -3.27
N SER A 193 -2.81 5.08 -2.55
CA SER A 193 -3.13 6.35 -1.87
C SER A 193 -2.07 6.77 -0.87
N ILE A 194 -1.52 5.81 -0.12
CA ILE A 194 -0.42 6.07 0.82
C ILE A 194 0.81 6.54 0.06
N VAL A 195 1.20 5.87 -1.02
CA VAL A 195 2.35 6.29 -1.84
C VAL A 195 2.13 7.69 -2.39
N LEU A 196 0.97 7.98 -2.99
CA LEU A 196 0.63 9.30 -3.53
C LEU A 196 0.64 10.37 -2.44
N GLY A 197 0.02 10.10 -1.29
CA GLY A 197 0.02 10.99 -0.13
C GLY A 197 1.41 11.32 0.36
N PHE A 198 2.23 10.29 0.51
CA PHE A 198 3.59 10.47 0.95
C PHE A 198 4.42 11.26 -0.06
N THR A 199 4.28 11.01 -1.35
CA THR A 199 5.06 11.69 -2.39
C THR A 199 4.61 13.13 -2.62
N GLU A 200 3.31 13.39 -2.72
CA GLU A 200 2.75 14.71 -3.03
C GLU A 200 2.79 15.66 -1.84
N ASN A 201 2.46 15.19 -0.63
CA ASN A 201 2.53 16.07 0.55
C ASN A 201 3.97 16.40 0.91
N HIS A 202 4.92 15.50 0.61
CA HIS A 202 6.31 15.87 0.65
C HIS A 202 6.61 16.98 -0.36
N GLN A 203 6.25 16.84 -1.63
CA GLN A 203 6.45 17.89 -2.64
C GLN A 203 5.88 19.25 -2.22
N LYS A 204 4.63 19.31 -1.75
CA LYS A 204 3.96 20.57 -1.35
C LYS A 204 4.65 21.28 -0.18
N ASN A 205 5.11 20.53 0.83
CA ASN A 205 5.86 21.10 1.95
C ASN A 205 7.22 21.71 1.55
N PHE A 206 7.70 21.47 0.32
CA PHE A 206 8.91 22.12 -0.21
C PHE A 206 8.60 23.41 -0.94
N ASP A 207 7.52 23.46 -1.71
CA ASP A 207 7.18 24.65 -2.50
C ASP A 207 6.86 25.84 -1.57
N ASP A 208 6.20 25.59 -0.43
CA ASP A 208 5.83 26.62 0.55
C ASP A 208 7.01 27.24 1.32
N GLU A 209 8.20 26.61 1.36
CA GLU A 209 9.40 27.18 2.00
C GLU A 209 10.38 27.85 1.02
N SER A 210 10.11 27.75 -0.28
CA SER A 210 10.84 28.49 -1.33
C SER A 210 10.26 29.88 -1.61
N SER A 211 9.27 30.31 -0.83
CA SER A 211 8.54 31.60 -0.98
C SER A 211 8.95 32.63 0.07
#